data_AF-A0A662Y3L8-F1
#
_entry.id   AF-A0A662Y3L8-F1
#
_cell.length_a   1.000
_cell.length_b   1.000
_cell.length_c   1.000
_cell.angle_alpha   90.00
_cell.angle_beta   90.00
_cell.angle_gamma   90.00
#
_symmetry.space_group_name_H-M   'P 1'
#
loop_
_entity.id
_entity.type
_entity.pdbx_description
1 polymer ?
#
loop_
_entity_poly.entity_id
_entity_poly.type
_entity_poly.pdbx_seq_one_letter_code
_entity_poly.pdbx_strand_id
1 'polypeptide(L)'
;MEPGAQETAPEEAPWPNEPEDPEEIVGAGFHLAPRETEDDANNNRKSLNRALKGRVFLLVKNEAAKFPWFFPVGEKQAAEKMRDAALRLVSETVGDELVANPVGFAPIGYVKYLHEGDSEFDGTKVFFYKSQVLDGDVQLNEQKASDYLWVTQSELAEYLDPEIADYVKKIVPP
;
A
#
# COMPACT_ATOMS: atom_id res chain seq x y z
N MET A 1 46.00 14.71 -25.60
CA MET A 1 44.61 15.15 -25.82
C MET A 1 43.75 14.26 -24.95
N GLU A 2 43.09 14.84 -23.95
CA GLU A 2 42.20 14.09 -23.06
C GLU A 2 40.94 13.68 -23.84
N PRO A 3 40.46 12.42 -23.70
CA PRO A 3 39.26 11.98 -24.38
C PRO A 3 38.05 12.67 -23.72
N GLY A 4 37.49 13.67 -24.41
CA GLY A 4 36.29 14.40 -23.97
C GLY A 4 36.34 15.91 -24.15
N ALA A 5 37.50 16.51 -24.44
CA ALA A 5 37.59 17.94 -24.73
C ALA A 5 37.21 18.22 -26.20
N GLN A 6 36.00 18.71 -26.43
CA GLN A 6 35.64 19.36 -27.69
C GLN A 6 36.13 20.82 -27.65
N GLU A 7 37.00 21.21 -28.60
CA GLU A 7 37.37 22.62 -28.80
C GLU A 7 36.18 23.33 -29.46
N THR A 8 35.37 24.05 -28.69
CA THR A 8 34.32 24.92 -29.21
C THR A 8 34.87 26.32 -29.46
N ALA A 9 34.48 26.95 -30.57
CA ALA A 9 34.88 28.32 -30.85
C ALA A 9 34.21 29.28 -29.83
N PRO A 10 34.81 30.44 -29.50
CA PRO A 10 34.25 31.37 -28.51
C PRO A 10 32.84 31.88 -28.85
N GLU A 11 32.47 31.81 -30.12
CA GLU A 11 31.17 32.17 -30.67
C GLU A 11 30.10 31.08 -30.54
N GLU A 12 30.51 29.84 -30.28
CA GLU A 12 29.65 28.66 -30.08
C GLU A 12 29.48 28.33 -28.59
N ALA A 13 30.12 29.09 -27.69
CA ALA A 13 29.95 28.92 -26.26
C ALA A 13 28.55 29.41 -25.84
N PRO A 14 27.75 28.60 -25.12
CA PRO A 14 26.43 29.01 -24.67
C PRO A 14 26.53 30.23 -23.76
N TRP A 15 25.59 31.16 -23.89
CA TRP A 15 25.56 32.35 -23.03
C TRP A 15 25.22 31.94 -21.59
N PRO A 16 25.72 32.64 -20.55
CA PRO A 16 25.55 32.23 -19.15
C PRO A 16 24.11 32.05 -18.65
N ASN A 17 23.11 32.50 -19.42
CA ASN A 17 21.69 32.45 -19.09
C ASN A 17 20.84 31.81 -20.21
N GLU A 18 21.48 31.14 -21.17
CA GLU A 18 20.75 30.41 -22.21
C GLU A 18 20.07 29.19 -21.57
N PRO A 19 18.78 28.92 -21.85
CA PRO A 19 18.13 27.74 -21.30
C PRO A 19 18.85 26.50 -21.82
N GLU A 20 19.49 25.77 -20.89
CA GLU A 20 20.18 24.52 -21.20
C GLU A 20 19.19 23.54 -21.85
N ASP A 21 19.61 22.92 -22.95
CA ASP A 21 18.80 21.92 -23.62
C ASP A 21 18.66 20.70 -22.69
N PRO A 22 17.44 20.33 -22.26
CA PRO A 22 17.24 19.19 -21.38
C PRO A 22 17.77 17.88 -21.98
N GLU A 23 17.93 17.76 -23.30
CA GLU A 23 18.55 16.59 -23.92
C GLU A 23 20.06 16.51 -23.71
N GLU A 24 20.72 17.66 -23.52
CA GLU A 24 22.17 17.76 -23.28
C GLU A 24 22.54 17.40 -21.83
N ILE A 25 21.67 17.74 -20.88
CA ILE A 25 21.86 17.46 -19.43
C ILE A 25 21.72 15.96 -19.12
N VAL A 26 20.76 15.28 -19.76
CA VAL A 26 20.37 13.91 -19.40
C VAL A 26 21.04 12.85 -20.29
N GLY A 27 21.76 13.30 -21.34
CA GLY A 27 22.39 12.47 -22.34
C GLY A 27 21.42 12.06 -23.44
N ALA A 28 21.84 12.21 -24.69
CA ALA A 28 21.03 11.91 -25.86
C ALA A 28 20.42 10.49 -25.78
N GLY A 29 19.08 10.41 -25.72
CA GLY A 29 18.31 9.17 -25.73
C GLY A 29 17.75 8.70 -24.38
N PHE A 30 17.99 9.40 -23.28
CA PHE A 30 17.33 9.09 -22.00
C PHE A 30 16.00 9.86 -21.87
N HIS A 31 14.90 9.13 -21.73
CA HIS A 31 13.58 9.70 -21.45
C HIS A 31 13.11 9.29 -20.06
N LEU A 32 12.64 10.28 -19.28
CA LEU A 32 12.08 10.02 -17.96
C LEU A 32 10.81 9.16 -18.08
N ALA A 33 10.73 8.11 -17.28
CA ALA A 33 9.51 7.32 -17.18
C ALA A 33 8.35 8.20 -16.67
N PRO A 34 7.12 8.04 -17.21
CA PRO A 34 5.97 8.81 -16.77
C PRO A 34 5.64 8.49 -15.31
N ARG A 35 5.21 9.51 -14.57
CA ARG A 35 4.80 9.36 -13.16
C ARG A 35 3.40 8.75 -12.99
N GLU A 36 2.63 8.71 -14.06
CA GLU A 36 1.30 8.11 -14.14
C GLU A 36 1.42 6.90 -15.07
N THR A 37 1.02 5.74 -14.56
CA THR A 37 1.20 4.47 -15.25
C THR A 37 -0.06 4.10 -16.04
N GLU A 38 0.03 3.03 -16.84
CA GLU A 38 -1.16 2.47 -17.51
C GLU A 38 -2.20 1.95 -16.50
N ASP A 39 -1.75 1.49 -15.33
CA ASP A 39 -2.63 1.04 -14.25
C ASP A 39 -3.39 2.21 -13.58
N ASP A 40 -2.81 3.42 -13.58
CA ASP A 40 -3.53 4.64 -13.21
C ASP A 40 -4.64 4.96 -14.22
N ALA A 41 -4.34 4.87 -15.52
CA ALA A 41 -5.31 5.14 -16.58
C ALA A 41 -6.47 4.14 -16.60
N ASN A 42 -6.19 2.86 -16.34
CA ASN A 42 -7.18 1.79 -16.31
C ASN A 42 -7.85 1.61 -14.93
N ASN A 43 -7.43 2.40 -13.93
CA ASN A 43 -7.87 2.27 -12.54
C ASN A 43 -7.73 0.83 -12.00
N ASN A 44 -6.59 0.19 -12.29
CA ASN A 44 -6.33 -1.18 -11.90
C ASN A 44 -6.02 -1.30 -10.39
N ARG A 45 -7.05 -1.58 -9.60
CA ARG A 45 -6.96 -1.73 -8.13
C ARG A 45 -6.28 -3.02 -7.67
N LYS A 46 -5.78 -3.86 -8.59
CA LYS A 46 -5.02 -5.08 -8.26
C LYS A 46 -3.52 -4.88 -8.28
N SER A 47 -3.04 -3.83 -8.96
CA SER A 47 -1.63 -3.56 -9.16
C SER A 47 -1.09 -2.57 -8.13
N LEU A 48 0.15 -2.80 -7.69
CA LEU A 48 0.93 -1.83 -6.90
C LEU A 48 1.54 -0.71 -7.76
N ASN A 49 1.54 -0.87 -9.09
CA ASN A 49 2.02 0.16 -10.02
C ASN A 49 1.01 1.31 -10.24
N ARG A 50 -0.09 1.34 -9.46
CA ARG A 50 -1.07 2.42 -9.44
C ARG A 50 -0.82 3.37 -8.26
N ALA A 51 -1.06 4.66 -8.45
CA ALA A 51 -1.00 5.71 -7.45
C ALA A 51 0.38 5.85 -6.79
N LEU A 52 1.46 5.80 -7.60
CA LEU A 52 2.86 5.89 -7.15
C LEU A 52 3.20 7.18 -6.36
N LYS A 53 2.38 8.23 -6.49
CA LYS A 53 2.53 9.49 -5.76
C LYS A 53 2.10 9.38 -4.28
N GLY A 54 1.27 8.38 -3.95
CA GLY A 54 0.63 8.24 -2.65
C GLY A 54 0.84 6.86 -2.03
N ARG A 55 0.04 6.58 -1.00
CA ARG A 55 0.02 5.28 -0.34
C ARG A 55 -1.25 4.52 -0.72
N VAL A 56 -1.06 3.22 -0.94
CA VAL A 56 -2.15 2.26 -1.10
C VAL A 56 -2.21 1.34 0.11
N PHE A 57 -3.41 0.85 0.38
CA PHE A 57 -3.74 -0.01 1.51
C PHE A 57 -4.37 -1.29 0.96
N LEU A 58 -3.98 -2.41 1.56
CA LEU A 58 -4.52 -3.72 1.20
C LEU A 58 -5.85 -3.96 1.91
N LEU A 59 -6.89 -4.23 1.13
CA LEU A 59 -8.14 -4.78 1.61
C LEU A 59 -8.34 -6.18 1.02
N VAL A 60 -8.98 -7.05 1.80
CA VAL A 60 -9.38 -8.40 1.39
C VAL A 60 -10.89 -8.53 1.52
N LYS A 61 -11.48 -9.33 0.64
CA LYS A 61 -12.91 -9.64 0.66
C LYS A 61 -13.14 -10.97 1.36
N ASN A 62 -13.92 -10.96 2.42
CA ASN A 62 -14.38 -12.16 3.10
C ASN A 62 -15.90 -12.08 3.33
N GLU A 63 -16.65 -12.87 2.59
CA GLU A 63 -18.13 -12.84 2.62
C GLU A 63 -18.72 -13.43 3.91
N ALA A 64 -17.95 -14.25 4.64
CA ALA A 64 -18.37 -14.80 5.92
C ALA A 64 -18.08 -13.87 7.12
N ALA A 65 -17.28 -12.82 6.92
CA ALA A 65 -16.93 -11.87 7.97
C ALA A 65 -18.05 -10.83 8.18
N LYS A 66 -18.05 -10.18 9.35
CA LYS A 66 -18.98 -9.08 9.67
C LYS A 66 -18.89 -7.94 8.64
N PHE A 67 -17.68 -7.64 8.19
CA PHE A 67 -17.42 -6.63 7.16
C PHE A 67 -16.91 -7.34 5.92
N PRO A 68 -17.66 -7.32 4.79
CA PRO A 68 -17.28 -8.03 3.58
C PRO A 68 -15.92 -7.60 3.04
N TRP A 69 -15.61 -6.31 3.14
CA TRP A 69 -14.29 -5.77 2.82
C TRP A 69 -13.63 -5.27 4.10
N PHE A 70 -12.44 -5.78 4.39
CA PHE A 70 -11.68 -5.35 5.55
C PHE A 70 -10.18 -5.58 5.35
N PHE A 71 -9.37 -5.08 6.27
CA PHE A 71 -7.97 -5.47 6.35
C PHE A 71 -7.86 -6.98 6.67
N PRO A 72 -6.74 -7.64 6.33
CA PRO A 72 -6.48 -9.00 6.80
C PRO A 72 -6.63 -9.08 8.32
N VAL A 73 -7.63 -9.82 8.78
CA VAL A 73 -8.05 -9.89 10.18
C VAL A 73 -8.34 -11.33 10.56
N GLY A 74 -8.13 -11.66 11.83
CA GLY A 74 -8.47 -12.96 12.39
C GLY A 74 -8.10 -13.03 13.86
N GLU A 75 -8.25 -14.22 14.41
CA GLU A 75 -8.08 -14.44 15.85
C GLU A 75 -6.61 -14.65 16.23
N LYS A 76 -6.27 -14.15 17.41
CA LYS A 76 -4.99 -14.41 18.07
C LYS A 76 -5.06 -15.76 18.79
N GLN A 77 -4.04 -16.58 18.60
CA GLN A 77 -3.80 -17.82 19.34
C GLN A 77 -3.22 -17.51 20.74
N ALA A 78 -3.42 -18.37 21.74
CA ALA A 78 -3.01 -18.05 23.12
C ALA A 78 -1.51 -17.73 23.28
N ALA A 79 -0.63 -18.48 22.62
CA ALA A 79 0.83 -18.43 22.85
C ALA A 79 1.61 -17.36 22.05
N GLU A 80 0.97 -16.64 21.12
CA GLU A 80 1.67 -15.66 20.25
C GLU A 80 1.52 -14.20 20.73
N LYS A 81 2.35 -13.28 20.23
CA LYS A 81 2.14 -11.84 20.49
C LYS A 81 1.13 -11.28 19.47
N MET A 82 0.42 -10.20 19.83
CA MET A 82 -0.58 -9.58 18.94
C MET A 82 -0.01 -9.15 17.59
N ARG A 83 1.21 -8.58 17.57
CA ARG A 83 1.89 -8.21 16.33
C ARG A 83 2.20 -9.44 15.46
N ASP A 84 2.71 -10.49 16.08
CA ASP A 84 3.12 -11.71 15.37
C ASP A 84 1.86 -12.44 14.82
N ALA A 85 0.75 -12.39 15.56
CA ALA A 85 -0.56 -12.82 15.08
C ALA A 85 -1.00 -12.03 13.84
N ALA A 86 -0.86 -10.71 13.84
CA ALA A 86 -1.22 -9.87 12.69
C ALA A 86 -0.39 -10.22 11.43
N LEU A 87 0.91 -10.46 11.58
CA LEU A 87 1.77 -10.89 10.47
C LEU A 87 1.38 -12.27 9.95
N ARG A 88 1.17 -13.24 10.85
CA ARG A 88 0.68 -14.58 10.50
C ARG A 88 -0.63 -14.51 9.73
N LEU A 89 -1.57 -13.68 10.18
CA LEU A 89 -2.87 -13.51 9.53
C LEU A 89 -2.76 -12.91 8.13
N VAL A 90 -1.82 -11.97 7.92
CA VAL A 90 -1.49 -11.46 6.58
C VAL A 90 -0.99 -12.62 5.72
N SER A 91 0.06 -13.32 6.14
CA SER A 91 0.62 -14.46 5.39
C SER A 91 -0.41 -15.56 5.09
N GLU A 92 -1.28 -15.89 6.04
CA GLU A 92 -2.32 -16.90 5.85
C GLU A 92 -3.42 -16.47 4.86
N THR A 93 -3.63 -15.17 4.68
CA THR A 93 -4.71 -14.62 3.84
C THR A 93 -4.21 -14.27 2.44
N VAL A 94 -3.03 -13.65 2.35
CA VAL A 94 -2.47 -13.12 1.09
C VAL A 94 -1.17 -13.79 0.66
N GLY A 95 -0.80 -14.88 1.32
CA GLY A 95 0.35 -15.72 0.97
C GLY A 95 1.67 -15.22 1.55
N ASP A 96 2.67 -16.10 1.48
CA ASP A 96 4.02 -15.84 2.02
C ASP A 96 4.90 -15.02 1.07
N GLU A 97 4.49 -14.86 -0.20
CA GLU A 97 5.22 -14.03 -1.16
C GLU A 97 5.17 -12.54 -0.80
N LEU A 98 4.07 -12.07 -0.22
CA LEU A 98 3.93 -10.67 0.19
C LEU A 98 4.72 -10.41 1.48
N VAL A 99 5.88 -9.77 1.37
CA VAL A 99 6.74 -9.46 2.51
C VAL A 99 6.27 -8.18 3.20
N ALA A 100 5.54 -8.34 4.30
CA ALA A 100 5.09 -7.24 5.17
C ALA A 100 6.00 -7.06 6.39
N ASN A 101 6.66 -5.91 6.50
CA ASN A 101 7.49 -5.56 7.66
C ASN A 101 6.71 -4.67 8.66
N PRO A 102 6.56 -5.08 9.94
CA PRO A 102 5.86 -4.29 10.94
C PRO A 102 6.65 -3.03 11.31
N VAL A 103 5.96 -1.90 11.49
CA VAL A 103 6.61 -0.62 11.88
C VAL A 103 6.95 -0.60 13.38
N GLY A 104 6.20 -1.32 14.21
CA GLY A 104 6.42 -1.37 15.65
C GLY A 104 5.66 -2.50 16.35
N PHE A 105 5.83 -2.58 17.67
CA PHE A 105 5.16 -3.58 18.51
C PHE A 105 3.83 -3.10 19.10
N ALA A 106 3.54 -1.80 19.05
CA ALA A 106 2.30 -1.24 19.57
C ALA A 106 1.22 -1.17 18.47
N PRO A 107 -0.06 -1.44 18.80
CA PRO A 107 -1.15 -1.18 17.89
C PRO A 107 -1.31 0.32 17.64
N ILE A 108 -1.68 0.70 16.43
CA ILE A 108 -1.94 2.11 16.06
C ILE A 108 -3.36 2.56 16.39
N GLY A 109 -4.25 1.61 16.67
CA GLY A 109 -5.65 1.86 16.96
C GLY A 109 -6.40 0.57 17.21
N TYR A 110 -7.68 0.70 17.59
CA TYR A 110 -8.57 -0.44 17.73
C TYR A 110 -10.00 -0.04 17.42
N VAL A 111 -10.79 -1.01 16.95
CA VAL A 111 -12.25 -0.90 16.86
C VAL A 111 -12.86 -2.00 17.72
N LYS A 112 -14.03 -1.72 18.27
CA LYS A 112 -14.81 -2.68 19.05
C LYS A 112 -16.23 -2.71 18.51
N TYR A 113 -16.83 -3.89 18.47
CA TYR A 113 -18.24 -4.04 18.17
C TYR A 113 -18.82 -5.17 19.00
N LEU A 114 -20.08 -5.03 19.37
CA LEU A 114 -20.81 -6.05 20.10
C LEU A 114 -21.34 -7.11 19.11
N HIS A 115 -21.49 -8.34 19.61
CA HIS A 115 -22.19 -9.40 18.89
C HIS A 115 -23.67 -9.29 19.21
N GLU A 116 -24.52 -9.47 18.19
CA GLU A 116 -25.96 -9.51 18.38
C GLU A 116 -26.39 -10.98 18.57
N GLY A 117 -27.18 -11.26 19.61
CA GLY A 117 -27.70 -12.60 19.88
C GLY A 117 -26.94 -13.38 20.95
N ASP A 118 -27.07 -14.71 20.91
CA ASP A 118 -26.55 -15.64 21.92
C ASP A 118 -25.15 -16.15 21.50
N SER A 119 -24.17 -15.26 21.55
CA SER A 119 -22.76 -15.59 21.32
C SER A 119 -22.04 -15.85 22.65
N GLU A 120 -21.01 -16.71 22.62
CA GLU A 120 -20.18 -17.01 23.80
C GLU A 120 -19.50 -15.77 24.40
N PHE A 121 -19.27 -14.74 23.57
CA PHE A 121 -18.64 -13.48 23.96
C PHE A 121 -19.53 -12.28 23.62
N ASP A 122 -19.48 -11.23 24.46
CA ASP A 122 -20.29 -10.01 24.30
C ASP A 122 -19.91 -9.17 23.06
N GLY A 123 -18.67 -9.30 22.58
CA GLY A 123 -18.17 -8.50 21.47
C GLY A 123 -16.74 -8.84 21.04
N THR A 124 -16.36 -8.30 19.89
CA THR A 124 -15.01 -8.42 19.33
C THR A 124 -14.28 -7.08 19.40
N LYS A 125 -12.98 -7.15 19.72
CA LYS A 125 -12.06 -6.01 19.68
C LYS A 125 -10.95 -6.30 18.68
N VAL A 126 -10.91 -5.51 17.61
CA VAL A 126 -9.89 -5.62 16.55
C VAL A 126 -8.83 -4.56 16.78
N PHE A 127 -7.57 -4.98 16.84
CA PHE A 127 -6.42 -4.08 16.98
C PHE A 127 -5.69 -3.95 15.65
N PHE A 128 -5.40 -2.71 15.23
CA PHE A 128 -4.69 -2.45 13.99
C PHE A 128 -3.18 -2.37 14.24
N TYR A 129 -2.42 -3.11 13.44
CA TYR A 129 -0.96 -3.05 13.41
C TYR A 129 -0.52 -2.50 12.07
N LYS A 130 0.35 -1.50 12.10
CA LYS A 130 0.90 -0.89 10.89
C LYS A 130 2.08 -1.72 10.39
N SER A 131 2.00 -2.12 9.13
CA SER A 131 3.09 -2.78 8.39
C SER A 131 3.30 -2.09 7.05
N GLN A 132 4.53 -2.18 6.54
CA GLN A 132 4.92 -1.72 5.21
C GLN A 132 5.22 -2.93 4.34
N VAL A 133 4.68 -2.94 3.12
CA VAL A 133 5.05 -3.93 2.11
C VAL A 133 6.44 -3.57 1.59
N LEU A 134 7.36 -4.52 1.62
CA LEU A 134 8.71 -4.34 1.10
C LEU A 134 8.82 -4.86 -0.33
N ASP A 135 8.28 -6.06 -0.56
CA ASP A 135 8.37 -6.75 -1.84
C ASP A 135 7.28 -7.84 -1.91
N GLY A 136 7.08 -8.37 -3.11
CA GLY A 136 6.20 -9.49 -3.40
C GLY A 136 4.80 -9.09 -3.88
N ASP A 137 4.04 -10.11 -4.24
CA ASP A 137 2.68 -9.98 -4.74
C ASP A 137 1.69 -10.78 -3.87
N VAL A 138 0.41 -10.47 -4.03
CA VAL A 138 -0.66 -11.11 -3.26
C VAL A 138 -1.00 -12.46 -3.88
N GLN A 139 -0.78 -13.52 -3.11
CA GLN A 139 -1.26 -14.87 -3.40
C GLN A 139 -2.43 -15.19 -2.48
N LEU A 140 -3.64 -14.86 -2.94
CA LEU A 140 -4.83 -14.97 -2.12
C LEU A 140 -5.14 -16.42 -1.74
N ASN A 141 -5.38 -16.65 -0.46
CA ASN A 141 -5.92 -17.92 0.02
C ASN A 141 -7.46 -17.91 -0.11
N GLU A 142 -7.97 -18.60 -1.14
CA GLU A 142 -9.40 -18.69 -1.47
C GLU A 142 -10.28 -19.18 -0.30
N GLN A 143 -9.71 -19.89 0.68
CA GLN A 143 -10.44 -20.36 1.86
C GLN A 143 -10.72 -19.23 2.86
N LYS A 144 -9.90 -18.17 2.85
CA LYS A 144 -9.98 -17.05 3.80
C LYS A 144 -10.47 -15.76 3.16
N ALA A 145 -10.16 -15.54 1.90
CA ALA A 145 -10.57 -14.36 1.16
C ALA A 145 -10.89 -14.73 -0.29
N SER A 146 -11.97 -14.17 -0.83
CA SER A 146 -12.39 -14.37 -2.21
C SER A 146 -11.81 -13.34 -3.17
N ASP A 147 -11.43 -12.17 -2.66
CA ASP A 147 -10.85 -11.10 -3.46
C ASP A 147 -9.89 -10.22 -2.64
N TYR A 148 -9.12 -9.36 -3.31
CA TYR A 148 -8.24 -8.35 -2.68
C TYR A 148 -8.13 -7.09 -3.52
N LEU A 149 -7.84 -5.95 -2.91
CA LEU A 149 -7.66 -4.67 -3.60
C LEU A 149 -6.60 -3.80 -2.92
N TRP A 150 -5.88 -3.02 -3.72
CA TRP A 150 -5.01 -1.93 -3.30
C TRP A 150 -5.74 -0.60 -3.48
N VAL A 151 -6.12 0.03 -2.38
CA VAL A 151 -6.95 1.26 -2.37
C VAL A 151 -6.22 2.41 -1.73
N THR A 152 -6.43 3.62 -2.24
CA THR A 152 -5.90 4.84 -1.63
C THR A 152 -6.69 5.23 -0.37
N GLN A 153 -6.14 6.15 0.44
CA GLN A 153 -6.81 6.62 1.66
C GLN A 153 -8.22 7.19 1.39
N SER A 154 -8.40 7.86 0.24
CA SER A 154 -9.69 8.43 -0.18
C SER A 154 -10.71 7.34 -0.51
N GLU A 155 -10.26 6.28 -1.20
CA GLU A 155 -11.09 5.14 -1.65
C GLU A 155 -11.48 4.20 -0.51
N LEU A 156 -10.80 4.22 0.65
CA LEU A 156 -11.16 3.37 1.81
C LEU A 156 -12.63 3.52 2.24
N ALA A 157 -13.21 4.71 2.08
CA ALA A 157 -14.60 4.99 2.43
C ALA A 157 -15.62 4.36 1.47
N GLU A 158 -15.19 3.88 0.30
CA GLU A 158 -16.05 3.14 -0.63
C GLU A 158 -16.30 1.69 -0.17
N TYR A 159 -15.42 1.14 0.67
CA TYR A 159 -15.39 -0.28 1.03
C TYR A 159 -15.67 -0.55 2.51
N LEU A 160 -15.21 0.33 3.39
CA LEU A 160 -15.37 0.18 4.84
C LEU A 160 -16.63 0.91 5.32
N ASP A 161 -17.20 0.46 6.44
CA ASP A 161 -18.26 1.18 7.13
C ASP A 161 -17.86 2.64 7.42
N PRO A 162 -18.77 3.61 7.30
CA PRO A 162 -18.45 5.03 7.41
C PRO A 162 -17.72 5.40 8.71
N GLU A 163 -18.13 4.84 9.85
CA GLU A 163 -17.51 5.10 11.14
C GLU A 163 -16.08 4.54 11.22
N ILE A 164 -15.87 3.33 10.68
CA ILE A 164 -14.56 2.70 10.64
C ILE A 164 -13.66 3.43 9.65
N ALA A 165 -14.17 3.80 8.47
CA ALA A 165 -13.43 4.53 7.46
C ALA A 165 -12.92 5.88 8.00
N ASP A 166 -13.76 6.64 8.71
CA ASP A 166 -13.36 7.90 9.34
C ASP A 166 -12.30 7.68 10.44
N TYR A 167 -12.45 6.64 11.25
CA TYR A 167 -11.45 6.27 12.25
C TYR A 167 -10.11 5.87 11.62
N VAL A 168 -10.14 5.02 10.60
CA VAL A 168 -8.95 4.55 9.87
C VAL A 168 -8.22 5.74 9.23
N LYS A 169 -8.95 6.68 8.62
CA LYS A 169 -8.37 7.91 8.06
C LYS A 169 -7.61 8.74 9.10
N LYS A 170 -8.02 8.72 10.37
CA LYS A 170 -7.36 9.46 11.46
C LYS A 170 -6.09 8.77 11.98
N ILE A 171 -6.06 7.43 12.02
CA ILE A 171 -4.90 6.68 12.53
C ILE A 171 -3.83 6.43 11.46
N VAL A 172 -4.22 6.51 10.18
CA VAL A 172 -3.34 6.32 9.04
C VAL A 172 -2.77 7.67 8.60
N PRO A 173 -1.44 7.81 8.44
CA PRO A 173 -0.84 9.05 7.97
C PRO A 173 -1.25 9.34 6.51
N PRO A 174 -1.41 10.63 6.15
CA PRO A 174 -1.77 11.05 4.80
C PRO A 174 -0.75 10.57 3.75
#